data_AF-A0A7S0WFF3-F1
#
_entry.id   AF-A0A7S0WFF3-F1
#
_cell.length_a   1.000
_cell.length_b   1.000
_cell.length_c   1.000
_cell.angle_alpha   90.00
_cell.angle_beta   90.00
_cell.angle_gamma   90.00
#
_symmetry.space_group_name_H-M   'P 1'
#
loop_
_entity.id
_entity.type
_entity.pdbx_description
1 polymer ?
#
loop_
_entity_poly.entity_id
_entity_poly.type
_entity_poly.pdbx_seq_one_letter_code
_entity_poly.pdbx_strand_id
1 'polypeptide(L)'
;VPKVIAIMERLTRNVDIPPEYLYYGIPSPWLQVKCMKILQYFPTPDDPELLDAQLKVMKTILTGTDMVKNFNKNNALHAILFEAINLVTSMDYAHELLNPCVELLGKFLTMKEPNIRYLALNT
;
A
#
# COMPACT_ATOMS: atom_id res chain seq x y z
N VAL A 1 14.01 -8.77 -5.03
CA VAL A 1 13.65 -7.48 -4.40
C VAL A 1 13.64 -6.30 -5.39
N PRO A 2 14.73 -5.93 -6.10
CA PRO A 2 14.75 -4.69 -6.91
C PRO A 2 13.67 -4.62 -8.00
N LYS A 3 13.47 -5.71 -8.75
CA LYS A 3 12.42 -5.79 -9.77
C LYS A 3 11.00 -5.58 -9.22
N VAL A 4 10.74 -6.03 -8.00
CA VAL A 4 9.41 -5.89 -7.35
C VAL A 4 9.17 -4.44 -6.95
N ILE A 5 10.19 -3.76 -6.41
CA ILE A 5 10.14 -2.33 -6.09
C ILE A 5 9.90 -1.51 -7.38
N ALA A 6 10.63 -1.81 -8.46
CA ALA A 6 10.44 -1.13 -9.74
C ALA A 6 9.03 -1.32 -10.32
N ILE A 7 8.44 -2.51 -10.17
CA ILE A 7 7.03 -2.76 -10.55
C ILE A 7 6.11 -1.88 -9.71
N MET A 8 6.31 -1.81 -8.40
CA MET A 8 5.51 -0.97 -7.50
C MET A 8 5.61 0.51 -7.85
N GLU A 9 6.80 1.02 -8.16
CA GLU A 9 6.98 2.40 -8.61
C GLU A 9 6.22 2.70 -9.90
N ARG A 10 6.22 1.76 -10.86
CA ARG A 10 5.48 1.91 -12.12
C ARG A 10 3.97 1.95 -11.87
N LEU A 11 3.47 1.01 -11.05
CA LEU A 11 2.04 0.91 -10.71
C LEU A 11 1.56 2.15 -9.93
N THR A 12 2.35 2.62 -8.97
CA THR A 12 2.01 3.78 -8.14
C THR A 12 2.00 5.08 -8.94
N ARG A 13 2.88 5.22 -9.94
CA ARG A 13 2.89 6.36 -10.87
C ARG A 13 1.86 6.25 -11.99
N ASN A 14 1.15 5.12 -12.10
CA ASN A 14 0.22 4.83 -13.19
C ASN A 14 0.83 5.05 -14.59
N VAL A 15 2.07 4.57 -14.78
CA VAL A 15 2.81 4.71 -16.04
C VAL A 15 2.75 3.41 -16.84
N ASP A 16 2.42 3.50 -18.13
CA ASP A 16 2.37 2.37 -19.08
C ASP A 16 1.54 1.18 -18.59
N ILE A 17 0.35 1.47 -18.04
CA ILE A 17 -0.59 0.46 -17.54
C ILE A 17 -1.64 0.18 -18.62
N PRO A 18 -1.71 -1.05 -19.17
CA PRO A 18 -2.74 -1.36 -20.14
C PRO A 18 -4.14 -1.26 -19.52
N PRO A 19 -5.16 -0.80 -20.27
CA PRO A 19 -6.51 -0.58 -19.72
C PRO A 19 -7.14 -1.82 -19.08
N GLU A 20 -6.85 -3.01 -19.60
CA GLU A 20 -7.33 -4.29 -19.07
C GLU A 20 -6.80 -4.62 -17.67
N TYR A 21 -5.71 -3.94 -17.24
CA TYR A 21 -5.14 -4.06 -15.91
C TYR A 21 -5.60 -2.94 -14.96
N LEU A 22 -6.54 -2.10 -15.38
CA LEU A 22 -7.15 -1.08 -14.53
C LEU A 22 -8.43 -1.63 -13.89
N TYR A 23 -8.49 -1.59 -12.57
CA TYR A 23 -9.70 -1.91 -11.81
C TYR A 23 -10.31 -0.63 -11.26
N TYR A 24 -11.42 -0.17 -11.85
CA TYR A 24 -12.02 1.15 -11.53
C TYR A 24 -11.01 2.32 -11.60
N GLY A 25 -10.05 2.23 -12.52
CA GLY A 25 -8.96 3.19 -12.69
C GLY A 25 -7.80 3.02 -11.70
N ILE A 26 -7.80 1.98 -10.86
CA ILE A 26 -6.66 1.61 -10.00
C ILE A 26 -5.74 0.66 -10.77
N PRO A 27 -4.44 0.94 -10.88
CA PRO A 27 -3.49 0.05 -11.55
C PRO A 27 -3.28 -1.27 -10.82
N SER A 28 -3.78 -2.38 -11.38
CA SER A 28 -3.49 -3.75 -10.91
C SER A 28 -3.49 -3.92 -9.38
N PRO A 29 -4.60 -3.62 -8.68
CA PRO A 29 -4.61 -3.56 -7.21
C PRO A 29 -4.12 -4.87 -6.55
N TRP A 30 -4.52 -6.02 -7.08
CA TRP A 30 -4.07 -7.32 -6.56
C TRP A 30 -2.59 -7.60 -6.78
N LEU A 31 -2.01 -7.07 -7.87
CA LEU A 31 -0.57 -7.16 -8.09
C LEU A 31 0.18 -6.31 -7.07
N GLN A 32 -0.29 -5.08 -6.80
CA GLN A 32 0.30 -4.22 -5.76
C GLN A 32 0.31 -4.92 -4.40
N VAL A 33 -0.83 -5.50 -3.98
CA VAL A 33 -0.94 -6.28 -2.74
C VAL A 33 0.03 -7.45 -2.74
N LYS A 34 0.08 -8.26 -3.81
CA LYS A 34 1.00 -9.40 -3.88
C LYS A 34 2.47 -8.97 -3.85
N CYS A 35 2.82 -7.87 -4.51
CA CYS A 35 4.17 -7.34 -4.48
C CYS A 35 4.57 -6.92 -3.07
N MET A 36 3.73 -6.17 -2.36
CA MET A 36 4.00 -5.77 -0.97
C MET A 36 4.09 -6.99 -0.04
N LYS A 37 3.19 -7.97 -0.21
CA LYS A 37 3.23 -9.21 0.56
C LYS A 37 4.51 -9.99 0.33
N ILE A 38 4.99 -10.07 -0.91
CA ILE A 38 6.26 -10.71 -1.24
C ILE A 38 7.43 -9.98 -0.57
N LEU A 39 7.41 -8.64 -0.55
CA LEU A 39 8.48 -7.84 0.05
C LEU A 39 8.60 -8.05 1.56
N GLN A 40 7.51 -8.37 2.28
CA GLN A 40 7.55 -8.71 3.72
C GLN A 40 8.38 -9.97 4.04
N TYR A 41 8.65 -10.84 3.05
CA TYR A 41 9.46 -12.04 3.26
C TYR A 41 10.97 -11.81 3.07
N PHE A 42 11.37 -10.60 2.68
CA PHE A 42 12.77 -10.24 2.49
C PHE A 42 13.17 -9.20 3.53
N PRO A 43 14.46 -9.16 3.93
CA PRO A 43 14.95 -8.08 4.77
C PRO A 43 14.79 -6.74 4.05
N THR A 44 14.71 -5.68 4.85
CA THR A 44 14.77 -4.30 4.36
C THR A 44 16.02 -4.12 3.47
N PRO A 45 15.92 -3.47 2.30
CA PRO A 45 17.09 -3.26 1.45
C PRO A 45 18.19 -2.44 2.15
N ASP A 46 19.43 -2.93 2.13
CA ASP A 46 20.60 -2.17 2.61
C ASP A 46 21.04 -1.06 1.63
N ASP A 47 20.72 -1.24 0.35
CA ASP A 47 21.00 -0.26 -0.71
C ASP A 47 20.13 1.00 -0.52
N PRO A 48 20.75 2.18 -0.26
CA PRO A 48 20.00 3.41 -0.02
C PRO A 48 19.07 3.81 -1.16
N GLU A 49 19.42 3.54 -2.42
CA GLU A 49 18.58 3.90 -3.57
C GLU A 49 17.32 3.04 -3.62
N LEU A 50 17.45 1.74 -3.34
CA LEU A 50 16.32 0.82 -3.29
C LEU A 50 15.42 1.09 -2.08
N LEU A 51 16.01 1.41 -0.92
CA LEU A 51 15.27 1.77 0.28
C LEU A 51 14.46 3.06 0.04
N ASP A 52 15.09 4.10 -0.50
CA ASP A 52 14.41 5.37 -0.83
C ASP A 52 13.27 5.15 -1.85
N ALA A 53 13.50 4.35 -2.89
CA ALA A 53 12.46 3.99 -3.86
C ALA A 53 11.27 3.29 -3.19
N GLN A 54 11.52 2.30 -2.32
CA GLN A 54 10.47 1.58 -1.59
C GLN A 54 9.70 2.51 -0.63
N LEU A 55 10.40 3.36 0.12
CA LEU A 55 9.78 4.32 1.04
C LEU A 55 8.94 5.36 0.29
N LYS A 56 9.38 5.85 -0.88
CA LYS A 56 8.60 6.76 -1.74
C LYS A 56 7.30 6.13 -2.23
N VAL A 57 7.33 4.88 -2.63
CA VAL A 57 6.12 4.12 -3.00
C VAL A 57 5.18 4.03 -1.80
N MET A 58 5.67 3.61 -0.63
CA MET A 58 4.85 3.47 0.57
C MET A 58 4.24 4.81 0.99
N LYS A 59 5.02 5.88 1.00
CA LYS A 59 4.54 7.24 1.30
C LYS A 59 3.41 7.65 0.35
N THR A 60 3.58 7.43 -0.95
CA THR A 60 2.58 7.80 -1.95
C THR A 60 1.26 7.05 -1.73
N ILE A 61 1.33 5.75 -1.42
CA ILE A 61 0.15 4.93 -1.14
C ILE A 61 -0.57 5.41 0.12
N LEU A 62 0.18 5.65 1.20
CA LEU A 62 -0.37 6.06 2.50
C LEU A 62 -1.02 7.45 2.45
N THR A 63 -0.49 8.38 1.65
CA THR A 63 -1.04 9.75 1.56
C THR A 63 -2.01 9.96 0.39
N GLY A 64 -1.99 9.08 -0.61
CA GLY A 64 -2.70 9.30 -1.89
C GLY A 64 -4.10 8.69 -1.97
N THR A 65 -4.63 8.15 -0.87
CA THR A 65 -5.87 7.36 -0.90
C THR A 65 -7.04 8.08 -0.24
N ASP A 66 -7.92 8.66 -1.06
CA ASP A 66 -9.18 9.25 -0.62
C ASP A 66 -10.35 8.28 -0.70
N MET A 67 -11.34 8.47 0.18
CA MET A 67 -12.60 7.73 0.13
C MET A 67 -13.41 8.17 -1.09
N VAL A 68 -13.80 7.21 -1.93
CA VAL A 68 -14.63 7.44 -3.11
C VAL A 68 -16.05 6.91 -2.91
N LYS A 69 -16.99 7.31 -3.78
CA LYS A 69 -18.39 6.83 -3.68
C LYS A 69 -18.57 5.35 -4.03
N ASN A 70 -17.66 4.79 -4.83
CA ASN A 70 -17.79 3.43 -5.34
C ASN A 70 -17.18 2.43 -4.33
N PHE A 71 -18.03 1.56 -3.77
CA PHE A 71 -17.62 0.55 -2.78
C PHE A 71 -16.54 -0.39 -3.30
N ASN A 72 -16.65 -0.87 -4.54
CA ASN A 72 -15.65 -1.79 -5.12
C ASN A 72 -14.29 -1.12 -5.27
N LYS A 73 -14.29 0.15 -5.68
CA LYS A 73 -13.07 0.97 -5.77
C LYS A 73 -12.47 1.21 -4.39
N ASN A 74 -13.28 1.58 -3.39
CA ASN A 74 -12.83 1.73 -2.00
C ASN A 74 -12.22 0.44 -1.46
N ASN A 75 -12.87 -0.71 -1.68
CA ASN A 75 -12.38 -1.99 -1.18
C ASN A 75 -11.02 -2.34 -1.77
N ALA A 76 -10.81 -2.09 -3.06
CA ALA A 76 -9.50 -2.27 -3.69
C ALA A 76 -8.43 -1.29 -3.13
N LEU A 77 -8.80 -0.03 -2.89
CA LEU A 77 -7.90 0.96 -2.27
C LEU A 77 -7.55 0.57 -0.83
N HIS A 78 -8.52 0.14 -0.03
CA HIS A 78 -8.29 -0.33 1.34
C HIS A 78 -7.41 -1.58 1.36
N ALA A 79 -7.59 -2.52 0.44
CA ALA A 79 -6.72 -3.69 0.33
C ALA A 79 -5.25 -3.29 0.08
N ILE A 80 -5.01 -2.29 -0.80
CA ILE A 80 -3.67 -1.73 -1.02
C ILE A 80 -3.15 -1.06 0.26
N LEU A 81 -3.95 -0.22 0.91
CA LEU A 81 -3.55 0.50 2.13
C LEU A 81 -3.19 -0.45 3.28
N PHE A 82 -4.02 -1.46 3.57
CA PHE A 82 -3.73 -2.42 4.64
C PHE A 82 -2.44 -3.20 4.37
N GLU A 83 -2.19 -3.61 3.12
CA GLU A 83 -0.96 -4.30 2.79
C GLU A 83 0.27 -3.37 2.85
N ALA A 84 0.11 -2.08 2.52
CA ALA A 84 1.17 -1.09 2.70
C ALA A 84 1.51 -0.88 4.18
N ILE A 85 0.50 -0.83 5.06
CA ILE A 85 0.70 -0.76 6.52
C ILE A 85 1.45 -2.00 7.01
N ASN A 86 1.06 -3.20 6.57
CA ASN A 86 1.77 -4.45 6.91
C ASN A 86 3.23 -4.43 6.46
N LEU A 87 3.51 -3.93 5.25
CA LEU A 87 4.89 -3.85 4.77
C LEU A 87 5.70 -2.83 5.57
N VAL A 88 5.18 -1.63 5.81
CA VAL A 88 5.86 -0.58 6.58
C VAL A 88 6.16 -1.03 8.01
N THR A 89 5.22 -1.71 8.66
CA THR A 89 5.40 -2.23 10.03
C THR A 89 6.40 -3.38 10.12
N SER A 90 6.63 -4.11 9.02
CA SER A 90 7.67 -5.15 8.94
C SER A 90 9.08 -4.65 8.61
N MET A 91 9.22 -3.41 8.15
CA MET A 91 10.50 -2.85 7.71
C MET A 91 11.29 -2.24 8.87
N ASP A 92 12.60 -2.44 8.84
CA ASP A 92 13.55 -1.65 9.63
C ASP A 92 13.68 -0.25 8.98
N TYR A 93 13.92 0.80 9.77
CA TYR A 93 14.15 2.18 9.28
C TYR A 93 12.93 2.92 8.67
N ALA A 94 11.72 2.37 8.74
CA ALA A 94 10.50 3.04 8.23
C ALA A 94 9.83 3.98 9.25
N HIS A 95 10.57 4.49 10.24
CA HIS A 95 10.01 5.20 11.40
C HIS A 95 9.14 6.41 11.04
N GLU A 96 9.49 7.16 9.99
CA GLU A 96 8.73 8.33 9.54
C GLU A 96 7.34 7.95 8.98
N LEU A 97 7.18 6.72 8.50
CA LEU A 97 5.92 6.22 7.92
C LEU A 97 5.02 5.54 8.95
N LEU A 98 5.54 5.20 10.15
CA LEU A 98 4.76 4.56 11.21
C LEU A 98 3.64 5.47 11.74
N ASN A 99 3.91 6.77 11.93
CA ASN A 99 2.89 7.72 12.41
C ASN A 99 1.69 7.79 11.45
N PRO A 100 1.87 8.00 10.12
CA PRO A 100 0.78 7.91 9.16
C PRO A 100 0.02 6.58 9.19
N CYS A 101 0.71 5.44 9.41
CA CYS A 101 0.05 4.14 9.51
C CYS A 101 -0.87 4.07 10.73
N VAL A 102 -0.41 4.52 11.90
CA VAL A 102 -1.21 4.56 13.13
C VAL A 102 -2.42 5.49 12.99
N GLU A 103 -2.24 6.66 12.37
CA GLU A 103 -3.35 7.58 12.10
C GLU A 103 -4.41 6.96 11.18
N LEU A 104 -3.99 6.26 10.13
CA LEU A 104 -4.90 5.56 9.21
C LEU A 104 -5.66 4.43 9.92
N LEU A 105 -4.97 3.60 10.71
CA LEU A 105 -5.61 2.54 11.50
C LEU A 105 -6.64 3.14 12.47
N GLY A 106 -6.28 4.21 13.17
CA GLY A 106 -7.20 4.96 14.04
C GLY A 106 -8.45 5.44 13.30
N LYS A 107 -8.27 6.02 12.11
CA LYS A 107 -9.39 6.43 11.24
C LYS A 107 -10.26 5.23 10.85
N PHE A 108 -9.68 4.11 10.45
CA PHE A 108 -10.42 2.90 10.07
C PHE A 108 -11.25 2.31 11.22
N LEU A 109 -10.76 2.39 12.46
CA LEU A 109 -11.52 1.96 13.65
C LEU A 109 -12.81 2.78 13.86
N THR A 110 -12.83 4.04 13.42
CA THR A 110 -14.03 4.91 13.52
C THR A 110 -15.04 4.71 12.38
N MET A 111 -14.69 3.95 11.34
CA MET A 111 -15.57 3.75 10.19
C MET A 111 -16.80 2.90 10.55
N LYS A 112 -17.94 3.20 9.93
CA LYS A 112 -19.19 2.44 10.15
C LYS A 112 -19.10 0.99 9.65
N GLU A 113 -18.26 0.73 8.65
CA GLU A 113 -18.16 -0.57 7.99
C GLU A 113 -17.47 -1.61 8.90
N PRO A 114 -18.16 -2.70 9.29
CA PRO A 114 -17.58 -3.71 10.19
C PRO A 114 -16.32 -4.39 9.64
N ASN A 115 -16.27 -4.67 8.34
CA ASN A 115 -15.13 -5.32 7.71
C ASN A 115 -13.85 -4.49 7.80
N ILE A 116 -13.97 -3.17 7.62
CA ILE A 116 -12.83 -2.25 7.71
C ILE A 116 -12.31 -2.15 9.14
N ARG A 117 -13.22 -2.09 10.13
CA ARG A 117 -12.83 -2.12 11.54
C ARG A 117 -12.13 -3.43 11.92
N TYR A 118 -12.65 -4.56 11.44
CA TYR A 118 -12.02 -5.86 11.66
C TYR A 118 -10.59 -5.89 11.10
N LEU A 119 -10.41 -5.44 9.85
CA LEU A 119 -9.09 -5.39 9.22
C LEU A 119 -8.14 -4.47 9.99
N ALA A 120 -8.59 -3.31 10.45
CA ALA A 120 -7.79 -2.38 11.24
C ALA A 120 -7.36 -2.91 12.62
N LEU A 121 -8.11 -3.85 13.21
CA LEU A 121 -7.72 -4.51 14.47
C LEU A 121 -6.75 -5.67 14.25
N ASN A 122 -6.76 -6.29 13.07
CA ASN A 122 -5.94 -7.45 12.75
C ASN A 122 -4.61 -7.10 12.07
N THR A 123 -4.53 -5.91 11.47
CA THR A 123 -3.32 -5.32 10.86
C THR A 123 -2.43 -4.79 11.96
#